data_AF-A0A3N5HLD8-F1
#
_entry.id   AF-A0A3N5HLD8-F1
#
_cell.length_a   1.000
_cell.length_b   1.000
_cell.length_c   1.000
_cell.angle_alpha   90.00
_cell.angle_beta   90.00
_cell.angle_gamma   90.00
#
_symmetry.space_group_name_H-M   'P 1'
#
loop_
_entity.id
_entity.type
_entity.pdbx_description
1 polymer ?
#
loop_
_entity_poly.entity_id
_entity_poly.type
_entity_poly.pdbx_seq_one_letter_code
_entity_poly.pdbx_strand_id
1 'polypeptide(L)'
;GPERCDVYYQGKLSPDFYAWVFPHGKTTSIGTGSANKGFSLRDSVGELRQATGMASSETIRREGAPIPLKPLKRWDNGRDVVLAGDAAGVVAPASGEGIYYAMLGGRLAAEAAAACLQTGDARQLATARKRFMKDHGKVFWVLGMMQHFWYRNDKRRERFVSMCRDKDVQRLTWAAYTKKELVRSSPMAHMRIFVKDMAHLLGIVPP
;
A
#
# COMPACT_ATOMS: atom_id res chain seq x y z
N GLY A 1 -5.36 -20.12 -7.90
CA GLY A 1 -4.45 -21.20 -8.38
C GLY A 1 -3.02 -20.81 -8.06
N PRO A 2 -2.03 -21.73 -8.10
CA PRO A 2 -0.67 -21.45 -7.64
C PRO A 2 0.07 -20.36 -8.42
N GLU A 3 -0.43 -19.99 -9.61
CA GLU A 3 0.18 -18.99 -10.48
C GLU A 3 -0.34 -17.56 -10.27
N ARG A 4 -1.23 -17.33 -9.31
CA ARG A 4 -1.77 -16.00 -9.05
C ARG A 4 -1.90 -15.68 -7.56
N CYS A 5 -1.75 -14.39 -7.26
CA CYS A 5 -2.08 -13.82 -5.97
C CYS A 5 -3.55 -13.41 -5.94
N ASP A 6 -4.31 -13.91 -4.98
CA ASP A 6 -5.72 -13.55 -4.78
C ASP A 6 -5.83 -12.52 -3.63
N VAL A 7 -6.57 -11.44 -3.87
CA VAL A 7 -6.84 -10.36 -2.90
C VAL A 7 -8.35 -10.24 -2.69
N TYR A 8 -8.78 -10.22 -1.43
CA TYR A 8 -10.17 -10.27 -1.01
C TYR A 8 -10.59 -8.96 -0.33
N TYR A 9 -11.44 -8.18 -1.00
CA TYR A 9 -12.03 -6.94 -0.50
C TYR A 9 -13.40 -7.18 0.13
N GLN A 10 -13.46 -8.03 1.16
CA GLN A 10 -14.70 -8.37 1.85
C GLN A 10 -14.64 -7.87 3.30
N GLY A 11 -15.62 -7.07 3.73
CA GLY A 11 -15.65 -6.48 5.07
C GLY A 11 -15.55 -7.52 6.20
N LYS A 12 -16.14 -8.69 6.00
CA LYS A 12 -16.06 -9.83 6.91
C LYS A 12 -14.63 -10.34 7.13
N LEU A 13 -13.81 -10.36 6.07
CA LEU A 13 -12.42 -10.81 6.14
C LEU A 13 -11.46 -9.66 6.52
N SER A 14 -11.76 -8.44 6.10
CA SER A 14 -11.03 -7.25 6.52
C SER A 14 -11.95 -6.02 6.43
N PRO A 15 -12.27 -5.37 7.56
CA PRO A 15 -13.26 -4.29 7.60
C PRO A 15 -12.73 -2.98 7.05
N ASP A 16 -11.42 -2.79 6.94
CA ASP A 16 -10.77 -1.52 6.55
C ASP A 16 -9.49 -1.70 5.72
N PHE A 17 -9.18 -2.94 5.34
CA PHE A 17 -8.07 -3.31 4.46
C PHE A 17 -8.51 -4.48 3.56
N TYR A 18 -7.60 -5.41 3.23
CA TYR A 18 -7.91 -6.62 2.47
C TYR A 18 -7.31 -7.86 3.12
N ALA A 19 -7.85 -9.01 2.75
CA ALA A 19 -7.24 -10.31 3.01
C ALA A 19 -6.58 -10.86 1.74
N TRP A 20 -5.65 -11.79 1.87
CA TRP A 20 -4.86 -12.27 0.74
C TRP A 20 -4.52 -13.76 0.82
N VAL A 21 -4.29 -14.33 -0.36
CA VAL A 21 -3.74 -15.66 -0.58
C VAL A 21 -2.62 -15.52 -1.61
N PHE A 22 -1.37 -15.65 -1.16
CA PHE A 22 -0.17 -15.49 -1.99
C PHE A 22 0.61 -16.81 -2.05
N PRO A 23 0.51 -17.58 -3.15
CA PRO A 23 1.28 -18.80 -3.35
C PRO A 23 2.78 -18.52 -3.54
N HIS A 24 3.62 -19.43 -3.04
CA HIS A 24 5.09 -19.41 -3.12
C HIS A 24 5.64 -20.77 -3.57
N GLY A 25 5.00 -21.40 -4.56
CA GLY A 25 5.30 -22.75 -5.00
C GLY A 25 4.61 -23.79 -4.12
N LYS A 26 5.36 -24.50 -3.27
CA LYS A 26 4.81 -25.56 -2.40
C LYS A 26 4.09 -25.04 -1.15
N THR A 27 4.27 -23.75 -0.83
CA THR A 27 3.67 -23.10 0.34
C THR A 27 2.82 -21.91 -0.08
N THR A 28 1.91 -21.46 0.80
CA THR A 28 1.03 -20.32 0.53
C THR A 28 0.93 -19.46 1.78
N SER A 29 1.10 -18.14 1.60
CA SER A 29 0.84 -17.16 2.66
C SER A 29 -0.62 -16.74 2.62
N ILE A 30 -1.34 -16.96 3.72
CA ILE A 30 -2.75 -16.57 3.89
C ILE A 30 -2.83 -15.60 5.04
N GLY A 31 -3.38 -14.41 4.80
CA GLY A 31 -3.37 -13.36 5.79
C GLY A 31 -4.47 -12.33 5.60
N THR A 32 -4.58 -11.45 6.60
CA THR A 32 -5.49 -10.30 6.60
C THR A 32 -4.86 -9.18 7.42
N GLY A 33 -5.30 -7.95 7.18
CA GLY A 33 -4.93 -6.78 7.96
C GLY A 33 -6.17 -6.02 8.41
N SER A 34 -6.08 -5.33 9.54
CA SER A 34 -7.10 -4.37 9.97
C SER A 34 -6.52 -3.40 11.01
N ALA A 35 -6.97 -2.14 10.98
CA ALA A 35 -6.76 -1.18 12.05
C ALA A 35 -7.96 -1.09 13.02
N ASN A 36 -9.04 -1.85 12.75
CA ASN A 36 -10.22 -1.88 13.62
C ASN A 36 -9.92 -2.68 14.90
N LYS A 37 -9.91 -1.98 16.05
CA LYS A 37 -9.66 -2.61 17.36
C LYS A 37 -10.76 -3.62 17.66
N GLY A 38 -10.37 -4.83 18.07
CA GLY A 38 -11.29 -5.91 18.40
C GLY A 38 -11.67 -6.79 17.21
N PHE A 39 -11.27 -6.45 15.98
CA PHE A 39 -11.40 -7.37 14.85
C PHE A 39 -10.40 -8.53 14.99
N SER A 40 -10.91 -9.77 15.00
CA SER A 40 -10.08 -10.97 15.14
C SER A 40 -9.41 -11.33 13.81
N LEU A 41 -8.16 -10.91 13.64
CA LEU A 41 -7.34 -11.30 12.48
C LEU A 41 -7.18 -12.82 12.38
N ARG A 42 -7.13 -13.51 13.52
CA ARG A 42 -6.97 -14.97 13.58
C ARG A 42 -8.19 -15.69 13.03
N ASP A 43 -9.39 -15.27 13.44
CA ASP A 43 -10.63 -15.91 13.00
C ASP A 43 -10.87 -15.60 11.52
N SER A 44 -10.61 -14.37 11.10
CA SER A 44 -10.67 -14.00 9.68
C SER A 44 -9.75 -14.85 8.79
N VAL A 45 -8.49 -15.09 9.22
CA VAL A 45 -7.60 -16.02 8.50
C VAL A 45 -8.18 -17.44 8.48
N GLY A 46 -8.78 -17.90 9.59
CA GLY A 46 -9.46 -19.19 9.66
C GLY A 46 -10.62 -19.30 8.66
N GLU A 47 -11.47 -18.28 8.58
CA GLU A 47 -12.57 -18.20 7.63
C GLU A 47 -12.08 -18.16 6.19
N LEU A 48 -11.03 -17.38 5.89
CA LEU A 48 -10.43 -17.33 4.55
C LEU A 48 -9.89 -18.70 4.14
N ARG A 49 -9.23 -19.42 5.06
CA ARG A 49 -8.76 -20.79 4.80
C ARG A 49 -9.91 -21.74 4.48
N GLN A 50 -11.03 -21.65 5.18
CA GLN A 50 -12.22 -22.45 4.88
C GLN A 50 -12.78 -22.10 3.50
N ALA A 51 -12.99 -20.82 3.22
CA ALA A 51 -13.57 -20.33 1.96
C ALA A 51 -12.72 -20.67 0.73
N THR A 52 -11.42 -20.92 0.91
CA THR A 52 -10.46 -21.21 -0.17
C THR A 52 -10.04 -22.68 -0.22
N GLY A 53 -10.68 -23.57 0.56
CA GLY A 53 -10.38 -25.00 0.57
C GLY A 53 -9.04 -25.36 1.22
N MET A 54 -8.44 -24.45 2.00
CA MET A 54 -7.15 -24.60 2.67
C MET A 54 -7.29 -24.81 4.19
N ALA A 55 -8.48 -25.20 4.67
CA ALA A 55 -8.75 -25.45 6.09
C ALA A 55 -7.89 -26.57 6.67
N SER A 56 -7.65 -27.63 5.90
CA SER A 56 -6.86 -28.81 6.31
C SER A 56 -5.35 -28.66 6.10
N SER A 57 -4.89 -27.58 5.46
CA SER A 57 -3.45 -27.35 5.22
C SER A 57 -2.66 -27.23 6.53
N GLU A 58 -1.43 -27.73 6.55
CA GLU A 58 -0.55 -27.56 7.69
C GLU A 58 -0.16 -26.08 7.86
N THR A 59 -0.13 -25.59 9.11
CA THR A 59 0.41 -24.25 9.40
C THR A 59 1.89 -24.34 9.74
N ILE A 60 2.74 -23.89 8.83
CA ILE A 60 4.20 -23.87 9.01
C ILE A 60 4.62 -22.73 9.97
N ARG A 61 4.01 -21.55 9.86
CA ARG A 61 4.36 -20.35 10.63
C ARG A 61 3.14 -19.44 10.79
N ARG A 62 3.09 -18.69 11.90
CA ARG A 62 2.08 -17.66 12.18
C ARG A 62 2.75 -16.39 12.63
N GLU A 63 2.40 -15.28 11.99
CA GLU A 63 3.01 -13.98 12.26
C GLU A 63 1.98 -12.85 12.20
N GLY A 64 2.30 -11.75 12.87
CA GLY A 64 1.59 -10.50 12.77
C GLY A 64 2.53 -9.35 13.08
N ALA A 65 2.40 -8.26 12.33
CA ALA A 65 3.19 -7.05 12.52
C ALA A 65 2.32 -5.81 12.25
N PRO A 66 2.57 -4.70 12.95
CA PRO A 66 1.95 -3.42 12.61
C PRO A 66 2.45 -2.94 11.24
N ILE A 67 1.56 -2.37 10.43
CA ILE A 67 1.89 -1.82 9.11
C ILE A 67 1.76 -0.28 9.17
N PRO A 68 2.86 0.48 9.11
CA PRO A 68 2.83 1.93 9.24
C PRO A 68 2.48 2.62 7.92
N LEU A 69 1.18 2.83 7.69
CA LEU A 69 0.61 3.41 6.47
C LEU A 69 0.74 4.95 6.36
N LYS A 70 1.66 5.58 7.10
CA LYS A 70 1.81 7.04 7.09
C LYS A 70 3.26 7.46 7.33
N PRO A 71 3.87 8.21 6.39
CA PRO A 71 5.22 8.74 6.58
C PRO A 71 5.29 9.65 7.80
N LEU A 72 6.34 9.49 8.59
CA LEU A 72 6.58 10.33 9.76
C LEU A 72 6.86 11.78 9.36
N LYS A 73 6.53 12.71 10.26
CA LYS A 73 6.79 14.16 10.07
C LYS A 73 8.28 14.48 10.03
N ARG A 74 9.12 13.64 10.65
CA ARG A 74 10.57 13.80 10.73
C ARG A 74 11.22 12.42 10.68
N TRP A 75 12.34 12.29 9.97
CA TRP A 75 13.12 11.05 9.88
C TRP A 75 14.49 11.15 10.55
N ASP A 76 14.93 12.35 10.92
CA ASP A 76 16.18 12.59 11.62
C ASP A 76 15.92 13.10 13.05
N ASN A 77 16.96 13.05 13.90
CA ASN A 77 16.96 13.76 15.20
C ASN A 77 17.71 15.11 15.15
N GLY A 78 18.21 15.51 13.97
CA GLY A 78 19.02 16.72 13.77
C GLY A 78 20.45 16.62 14.27
N ARG A 79 20.93 15.40 14.56
CA ARG A 79 22.26 15.15 15.11
C ARG A 79 22.98 14.01 14.39
N ASP A 80 22.51 12.77 14.59
CA ASP A 80 23.26 11.55 14.29
C ASP A 80 22.37 10.34 13.95
N VAL A 81 21.05 10.51 13.90
CA VAL A 81 20.09 9.45 13.58
C VAL A 81 19.31 9.81 12.32
N VAL A 82 19.09 8.82 11.45
CA VAL A 82 18.16 8.88 10.32
C VAL A 82 17.38 7.57 10.19
N LEU A 83 16.07 7.67 9.90
CA LEU A 83 15.15 6.55 9.74
C LEU A 83 14.99 6.16 8.27
N ALA A 84 14.71 4.88 8.03
CA ALA A 84 14.37 4.30 6.73
C ALA A 84 13.28 3.22 6.87
N GLY A 85 12.63 2.85 5.76
CA GLY A 85 11.63 1.78 5.71
C GLY A 85 10.47 1.96 6.70
N ASP A 86 10.01 0.87 7.29
CA ASP A 86 8.86 0.89 8.19
C ASP A 86 9.04 1.85 9.37
N ALA A 87 10.28 2.01 9.87
CA ALA A 87 10.60 2.98 10.92
C ALA A 87 10.34 4.44 10.48
N ALA A 88 10.44 4.74 9.19
CA ALA A 88 10.12 6.03 8.59
C ALA A 88 8.61 6.17 8.22
N GLY A 89 7.84 5.08 8.36
CA GLY A 89 6.41 5.00 8.05
C GLY A 89 6.09 4.98 6.55
N VAL A 90 7.00 4.45 5.73
CA VAL A 90 6.87 4.52 4.26
C VAL A 90 6.17 3.32 3.62
N VAL A 91 5.13 2.76 4.27
CA VAL A 91 4.26 1.78 3.60
C VAL A 91 3.15 2.51 2.85
N ALA A 92 2.98 2.21 1.57
CA ALA A 92 1.95 2.85 0.75
C ALA A 92 0.54 2.52 1.27
N PRO A 93 -0.28 3.55 1.54
CA PRO A 93 -1.69 3.35 1.88
C PRO A 93 -2.44 2.64 0.77
N ALA A 94 -3.58 2.03 1.10
CA ALA A 94 -4.45 1.24 0.22
C ALA A 94 -3.86 -0.05 -0.36
N SER A 95 -2.54 -0.13 -0.62
CA SER A 95 -1.89 -1.28 -1.23
C SER A 95 -1.01 -2.10 -0.31
N GLY A 96 -0.62 -1.56 0.85
CA GLY A 96 0.30 -2.23 1.76
C GLY A 96 1.72 -2.43 1.20
N GLU A 97 2.07 -1.77 0.10
CA GLU A 97 3.39 -1.92 -0.50
C GLU A 97 4.46 -1.23 0.36
N GLY A 98 5.29 -2.02 1.03
CA GLY A 98 6.38 -1.53 1.88
C GLY A 98 7.77 -1.80 1.32
N ILE A 99 7.99 -2.96 0.68
CA ILE A 99 9.32 -3.44 0.28
C ILE A 99 10.05 -2.45 -0.65
N TYR A 100 9.38 -1.98 -1.70
CA TYR A 100 9.95 -0.99 -2.62
C TYR A 100 10.35 0.30 -1.88
N TYR A 101 9.45 0.86 -1.08
CA TYR A 101 9.68 2.10 -0.37
C TYR A 101 10.70 1.96 0.77
N ALA A 102 10.84 0.77 1.34
CA ALA A 102 11.90 0.45 2.28
C ALA A 102 13.27 0.45 1.62
N MET A 103 13.41 -0.18 0.44
CA MET A 103 14.66 -0.13 -0.33
C MET A 103 15.00 1.29 -0.78
N LEU A 104 14.02 2.04 -1.28
CA LEU A 104 14.21 3.44 -1.66
C LEU A 104 14.57 4.30 -0.44
N GLY A 105 13.85 4.15 0.66
CA GLY A 105 14.11 4.87 1.90
C GLY A 105 15.52 4.58 2.44
N GLY A 106 15.97 3.32 2.37
CA GLY A 106 17.33 2.92 2.73
C GLY A 106 18.38 3.61 1.87
N ARG A 107 18.17 3.66 0.55
CA ARG A 107 19.06 4.40 -0.38
C ARG A 107 19.14 5.88 -0.02
N LEU A 108 17.99 6.53 0.17
CA LEU A 108 17.93 7.95 0.51
C LEU A 108 18.58 8.26 1.86
N ALA A 109 18.40 7.38 2.85
CA ALA A 109 19.05 7.49 4.15
C ALA A 109 20.57 7.32 4.05
N ALA A 110 21.05 6.36 3.26
CA ALA A 110 22.47 6.15 3.04
C ALA A 110 23.14 7.35 2.35
N GLU A 111 22.50 7.92 1.32
CA GLU A 111 22.99 9.11 0.64
C GLU A 111 23.02 10.34 1.57
N ALA A 112 22.00 10.50 2.43
CA ALA A 112 21.96 11.57 3.42
C ALA A 112 23.05 11.41 4.50
N ALA A 113 23.29 10.18 4.96
CA ALA A 113 24.36 9.86 5.90
C ALA A 113 25.75 10.11 5.30
N ALA A 114 25.97 9.71 4.05
CA ALA A 114 27.21 9.98 3.33
C ALA A 114 27.49 11.49 3.21
N ALA A 115 26.48 12.29 2.87
CA ALA A 115 26.61 13.74 2.82
C ALA A 115 26.90 14.35 4.20
N CYS A 116 26.28 13.83 5.26
CA CYS A 116 26.56 14.25 6.64
C CYS A 116 28.02 13.98 7.03
N LEU A 117 28.55 12.79 6.71
CA LEU A 117 29.94 12.41 7.01
C LEU A 117 30.96 13.24 6.23
N GLN A 118 30.68 13.54 4.95
CA GLN A 118 31.58 14.34 4.12
C GLN A 118 31.63 15.82 4.53
N THR A 119 30.52 16.38 5.02
CA THR A 119 30.41 17.81 5.33
C THR A 119 30.54 18.12 6.82
N GLY A 120 30.38 17.12 7.69
CA GLY A 120 30.23 17.32 9.14
C GLY A 120 28.90 17.96 9.55
N ASP A 121 27.95 18.16 8.62
CA ASP A 121 26.68 18.84 8.88
C ASP A 121 25.51 17.86 9.05
N ALA A 122 25.04 17.71 10.30
CA ALA A 122 23.89 16.88 10.66
C ALA A 122 22.59 17.24 9.92
N ARG A 123 22.46 18.47 9.40
CA ARG A 123 21.27 18.90 8.62
C ARG A 123 21.13 18.11 7.33
N GLN A 124 22.19 17.48 6.83
CA GLN A 124 22.13 16.61 5.66
C GLN A 124 21.21 15.40 5.87
N LEU A 125 21.06 14.90 7.10
CA LEU A 125 20.19 13.75 7.40
C LEU A 125 18.72 14.02 7.04
N ALA A 126 18.25 15.26 7.18
CA ALA A 126 16.88 15.65 6.83
C ALA A 126 16.59 15.54 5.32
N THR A 127 17.62 15.46 4.48
CA THR A 127 17.47 15.37 3.02
C THR A 127 16.82 14.05 2.58
N ALA A 128 16.99 12.96 3.35
CA ALA A 128 16.36 11.67 3.05
C ALA A 128 14.84 11.81 2.95
N ARG A 129 14.21 12.36 3.99
CA ARG A 129 12.77 12.64 4.00
C ARG A 129 12.38 13.66 2.94
N LYS A 130 13.15 14.75 2.80
CA LYS A 130 12.85 15.82 1.85
C LYS A 130 12.74 15.27 0.42
N ARG A 131 13.67 14.40 0.03
CA ARG A 131 13.70 13.76 -1.30
C ARG A 131 12.56 12.76 -1.45
N PHE A 132 12.34 11.89 -0.46
CA PHE A 132 11.21 10.97 -0.50
C PHE A 132 9.87 11.69 -0.67
N MET A 133 9.63 12.75 0.10
CA MET A 133 8.37 13.50 0.03
C MET A 133 8.24 14.30 -1.27
N LYS A 134 9.34 14.75 -1.86
CA LYS A 134 9.35 15.40 -3.18
C LYS A 134 8.86 14.43 -4.25
N ASP A 135 9.31 13.19 -4.22
CA ASP A 135 9.06 12.21 -5.28
C ASP A 135 7.76 11.43 -5.05
N HIS A 136 7.42 11.11 -3.80
CA HIS A 136 6.30 10.22 -3.45
C HIS A 136 5.25 10.82 -2.52
N GLY A 137 5.46 12.03 -1.98
CA GLY A 137 4.53 12.63 -1.00
C GLY A 137 3.11 12.81 -1.54
N LYS A 138 2.96 13.25 -2.80
CA LYS A 138 1.64 13.37 -3.46
C LYS A 138 0.97 12.02 -3.66
N VAL A 139 1.73 10.99 -4.05
CA VAL A 139 1.24 9.61 -4.22
C VAL A 139 0.68 9.09 -2.91
N PHE A 140 1.46 9.17 -1.83
CA PHE A 140 1.04 8.73 -0.50
C PHE A 140 -0.22 9.46 -0.01
N TRP A 141 -0.32 10.76 -0.27
CA TRP A 141 -1.51 11.54 0.07
C TRP A 141 -2.75 11.08 -0.69
N VAL A 142 -2.65 10.89 -2.01
CA VAL A 142 -3.75 10.38 -2.85
C VAL A 142 -4.17 8.98 -2.41
N LEU A 143 -3.21 8.07 -2.22
CA LEU A 143 -3.48 6.72 -1.74
C LEU A 143 -4.15 6.71 -0.36
N GLY A 144 -3.74 7.61 0.54
CA GLY A 144 -4.37 7.77 1.86
C GLY A 144 -5.82 8.21 1.77
N MET A 145 -6.13 9.17 0.89
CA MET A 145 -7.52 9.58 0.63
C MET A 145 -8.34 8.44 0.02
N MET A 146 -7.78 7.73 -0.97
CA MET A 146 -8.42 6.57 -1.58
C MET A 146 -8.74 5.49 -0.53
N GLN A 147 -7.78 5.18 0.36
CA GLN A 147 -8.01 4.23 1.45
C GLN A 147 -9.18 4.68 2.34
N HIS A 148 -9.20 5.95 2.75
CA HIS A 148 -10.29 6.46 3.58
C HIS A 148 -11.65 6.42 2.87
N PHE A 149 -11.67 6.64 1.56
CA PHE A 149 -12.90 6.69 0.78
C PHE A 149 -13.48 5.31 0.48
N TRP A 150 -12.65 4.39 -0.05
CA TRP A 150 -13.08 3.10 -0.58
C TRP A 150 -13.38 2.07 0.52
N TYR A 151 -12.61 2.07 1.60
CA TYR A 151 -12.73 1.08 2.67
C TYR A 151 -13.80 1.43 3.71
N ARG A 152 -14.66 2.42 3.43
CA ARG A 152 -15.72 2.87 4.34
C ARG A 152 -16.91 1.91 4.43
N ASN A 153 -17.25 1.20 3.35
CA ASN A 153 -18.32 0.20 3.32
C ASN A 153 -18.18 -0.73 2.12
N ASP A 154 -18.89 -1.87 2.16
CA ASP A 154 -18.78 -2.92 1.14
C ASP A 154 -19.23 -2.46 -0.25
N LYS A 155 -20.27 -1.63 -0.37
CA LYS A 155 -20.69 -1.08 -1.68
C LYS A 155 -19.58 -0.27 -2.36
N ARG A 156 -18.78 0.48 -1.59
CA ARG A 156 -17.65 1.23 -2.13
C ARG A 156 -16.47 0.32 -2.47
N ARG A 157 -16.22 -0.73 -1.67
CA ARG A 157 -15.23 -1.76 -1.99
C ARG A 157 -15.56 -2.48 -3.29
N GLU A 158 -16.81 -2.88 -3.49
CA GLU A 158 -17.27 -3.51 -4.72
C GLU A 158 -17.07 -2.60 -5.94
N ARG A 159 -17.36 -1.31 -5.81
CA ARG A 159 -17.10 -0.31 -6.87
C ARG A 159 -15.61 -0.14 -7.16
N PHE A 160 -14.76 -0.17 -6.14
CA PHE A 160 -13.31 -0.17 -6.33
C PHE A 160 -12.86 -1.40 -7.13
N VAL A 161 -13.36 -2.59 -6.76
CA VAL A 161 -13.06 -3.84 -7.48
C VAL A 161 -13.60 -3.81 -8.91
N SER A 162 -14.80 -3.27 -9.15
CA SER A 162 -15.36 -3.17 -10.51
C SER A 162 -14.54 -2.23 -11.39
N MET A 163 -14.07 -1.10 -10.84
CA MET A 163 -13.17 -0.18 -11.54
C MET A 163 -11.85 -0.87 -11.91
N CYS A 164 -11.30 -1.72 -11.04
CA CYS A 164 -10.08 -2.49 -11.36
C CYS A 164 -10.27 -3.54 -12.47
N ARG A 165 -11.50 -3.83 -12.93
CA ARG A 165 -11.75 -4.68 -14.12
C ARG A 165 -11.53 -3.93 -15.43
N ASP A 166 -11.52 -2.60 -15.41
CA ASP A 166 -11.26 -1.78 -16.58
C ASP A 166 -9.79 -1.94 -17.02
N LYS A 167 -9.58 -2.30 -18.29
CA LYS A 167 -8.24 -2.53 -18.87
C LYS A 167 -7.39 -1.25 -18.88
N ASP A 168 -8.00 -0.08 -19.01
CA ASP A 168 -7.30 1.20 -18.98
C ASP A 168 -6.83 1.51 -17.56
N VAL A 169 -7.66 1.23 -16.55
CA VAL A 169 -7.28 1.32 -15.13
C VAL A 169 -6.12 0.36 -14.86
N GLN A 170 -6.23 -0.91 -15.29
CA GLN A 170 -5.14 -1.89 -15.12
C GLN A 170 -3.84 -1.43 -15.79
N ARG A 171 -3.90 -0.89 -17.01
CA ARG A 171 -2.71 -0.40 -17.74
C ARG A 171 -2.04 0.77 -17.03
N LEU A 172 -2.82 1.71 -16.52
CA LEU A 172 -2.31 2.89 -15.83
C LEU A 172 -1.77 2.54 -14.44
N THR A 173 -2.49 1.71 -13.69
CA THR A 173 -2.02 1.17 -12.41
C THR A 173 -0.75 0.36 -12.62
N TRP A 174 -0.65 -0.48 -13.65
CA TRP A 174 0.56 -1.22 -13.98
C TRP A 174 1.74 -0.30 -14.27
N ALA A 175 1.57 0.74 -15.08
CA ALA A 175 2.64 1.70 -15.33
C ALA A 175 3.11 2.41 -14.04
N ALA A 176 2.16 2.81 -13.19
CA ALA A 176 2.47 3.41 -11.89
C ALA A 176 3.16 2.43 -10.92
N TYR A 177 2.76 1.16 -10.92
CA TYR A 177 3.33 0.13 -10.06
C TYR A 177 4.70 -0.36 -10.52
N THR A 178 4.92 -0.53 -11.82
CA THR A 178 6.14 -1.13 -12.34
C THR A 178 7.21 -0.08 -12.58
N LYS A 179 6.83 1.12 -13.04
CA LYS A 179 7.80 2.20 -13.30
C LYS A 179 8.03 3.10 -12.10
N LYS A 180 7.13 3.11 -11.10
CA LYS A 180 7.18 3.90 -9.85
C LYS A 180 7.39 5.41 -9.99
N GLU A 181 7.57 5.90 -11.20
CA GLU A 181 7.41 7.27 -11.60
C GLU A 181 5.92 7.52 -11.79
N LEU A 182 5.39 8.55 -11.12
CA LEU A 182 4.09 9.10 -11.49
C LEU A 182 4.26 9.54 -12.94
N VAL A 183 3.73 8.73 -13.86
CA VAL A 183 3.88 8.91 -15.29
C VAL A 183 3.51 10.35 -15.61
N ARG A 184 4.53 11.18 -15.83
CA ARG A 184 4.37 12.61 -16.18
C ARG A 184 3.64 12.77 -17.52
N SER A 185 3.39 11.70 -18.25
CA SER A 185 2.55 11.74 -19.45
C SER A 185 1.07 11.77 -19.07
N SER A 186 0.51 12.97 -19.20
CA SER A 186 -0.92 13.34 -19.20
C SER A 186 -1.63 13.48 -17.84
N PRO A 187 -1.39 14.60 -17.11
CA PRO A 187 -2.25 15.05 -16.01
C PRO A 187 -3.74 15.10 -16.41
N MET A 188 -4.03 15.40 -17.68
CA MET A 188 -5.37 15.35 -18.25
C MET A 188 -5.98 13.95 -18.27
N ALA A 189 -5.22 12.86 -18.50
CA ALA A 189 -5.78 11.52 -18.45
C ALA A 189 -6.08 11.09 -17.01
N HIS A 190 -5.18 11.41 -16.06
CA HIS A 190 -5.42 11.15 -14.64
C HIS A 190 -6.58 11.97 -14.07
N MET A 191 -6.73 13.24 -14.48
CA MET A 191 -7.86 14.09 -14.09
C MET A 191 -9.14 13.66 -14.80
N ARG A 192 -9.09 13.24 -16.06
CA ARG A 192 -10.24 12.73 -16.80
C ARG A 192 -10.72 11.39 -16.26
N ILE A 193 -9.81 10.53 -15.78
CA ILE A 193 -10.16 9.30 -15.06
C ILE A 193 -10.71 9.65 -13.68
N PHE A 194 -10.08 10.52 -12.91
CA PHE A 194 -10.62 10.98 -11.63
C PHE A 194 -12.02 11.60 -11.77
N VAL A 195 -12.27 12.41 -12.81
CA VAL A 195 -13.57 13.01 -13.13
C VAL A 195 -14.56 11.98 -13.66
N LYS A 196 -14.14 11.03 -14.51
CA LYS A 196 -14.98 9.94 -15.01
C LYS A 196 -15.37 8.98 -13.88
N ASP A 197 -14.43 8.66 -12.98
CA ASP A 197 -14.64 7.85 -11.78
C ASP A 197 -15.54 8.59 -10.78
N MET A 198 -15.37 9.92 -10.62
CA MET A 198 -16.29 10.75 -9.84
C MET A 198 -17.70 10.82 -10.46
N ALA A 199 -17.83 10.88 -11.78
CA ALA A 199 -19.12 10.87 -12.47
C ALA A 199 -19.84 9.51 -12.37
N HIS A 200 -19.09 8.40 -12.44
CA HIS A 200 -19.61 7.05 -12.12
C HIS A 200 -20.00 6.94 -10.63
N LEU A 201 -19.25 7.57 -9.72
CA LEU A 201 -19.52 7.58 -8.29
C LEU A 201 -20.76 8.39 -7.87
N LEU A 202 -21.10 9.44 -8.64
CA LEU A 202 -22.29 10.29 -8.44
C LEU A 202 -23.55 9.73 -9.12
N GLY A 203 -23.47 8.59 -9.81
CA GLY A 203 -24.64 7.90 -10.38
C GLY A 203 -25.18 8.50 -11.68
N ILE A 204 -24.35 9.21 -12.45
CA ILE A 204 -24.76 9.88 -13.69
C ILE A 204 -24.75 8.92 -14.90
N VAL A 205 -24.12 7.74 -14.78
CA VAL A 205 -24.04 6.72 -15.83
C VAL A 205 -24.43 5.35 -15.25
N PRO A 206 -25.27 4.53 -15.94
CA PRO A 206 -25.64 3.20 -15.45
C PRO A 206 -24.44 2.23 -15.44
N PRO A 207 -24.56 1.08 -14.74
CA PRO A 207 -23.48 0.09 -14.62
C PRO A 207 -23.03 -0.50 -15.96
#